data_AF-A0A7S3MRS6-F1
#
_entry.id   AF-A0A7S3MRS6-F1
#
_cell.length_a   1.000
_cell.length_b   1.000
_cell.length_c   1.000
_cell.angle_alpha   90.00
_cell.angle_beta   90.00
_cell.angle_gamma   90.00
#
_symmetry.space_group_name_H-M   'P 1'
#
loop_
_entity.id
_entity.type
_entity.pdbx_description
1 polymer ?
#
loop_
_entity_poly.entity_id
_entity_poly.type
_entity_poly.pdbx_seq_one_letter_code
_entity_poly.pdbx_strand_id
1 'polypeptide(L)'
;MIIVSVAFMYKKIKLSVAVTKAAAVFTKEVYSTFFVPIFTLIAVSAILLVFGKIGLYTLSSIEMRHNPASPFGTIAWDAETRDKLLFILFGLIWNYEIAMTICAFIIASSSSMWYFSRSKVQQ
;
A
#
# COMPACT_ATOMS: atom_id res chain seq x y z
N MET A 1 -16.80 -14.34 -28.09
CA MET A 1 -15.52 -13.72 -27.66
C MET A 1 -14.99 -14.28 -26.33
N ILE A 2 -15.80 -14.38 -25.28
CA ILE A 2 -15.36 -14.84 -23.94
C ILE A 2 -14.73 -16.25 -23.95
N ILE A 3 -15.31 -17.20 -24.70
CA ILE A 3 -14.83 -18.60 -24.77
C ILE A 3 -13.43 -18.71 -25.40
N VAL A 4 -13.15 -17.89 -26.42
CA VAL A 4 -11.84 -17.84 -27.07
C VAL A 4 -10.81 -17.22 -26.13
N SER A 5 -11.17 -16.15 -25.40
CA SER A 5 -10.30 -15.54 -24.38
C SER A 5 -9.92 -16.53 -23.27
N VAL A 6 -10.86 -17.36 -22.80
CA VAL A 6 -10.60 -18.39 -21.78
C VAL A 6 -9.71 -19.50 -22.31
N ALA A 7 -9.91 -19.96 -23.55
CA ALA A 7 -9.08 -21.01 -24.16
C ALA A 7 -7.61 -20.58 -24.35
N PHE A 8 -7.35 -19.34 -24.79
CA PHE A 8 -5.99 -18.82 -24.91
C PHE A 8 -5.31 -18.55 -23.55
N MET A 9 -6.10 -18.24 -22.51
CA MET A 9 -5.59 -17.99 -21.16
C MET A 9 -5.37 -19.27 -20.34
N TYR A 10 -5.84 -20.44 -20.78
CA TYR A 10 -5.71 -21.71 -20.04
C TYR A 10 -4.27 -22.00 -19.60
N LYS A 11 -3.28 -21.77 -20.49
CA LYS A 11 -1.86 -21.95 -20.16
C LYS A 11 -1.37 -20.97 -19.09
N LYS A 12 -1.83 -19.71 -19.12
CA LYS A 12 -1.48 -18.68 -18.13
C LYS A 12 -2.12 -18.96 -16.77
N ILE A 13 -3.36 -19.44 -16.76
CA ILE A 13 -4.07 -19.83 -15.53
C ILE A 13 -3.37 -21.02 -14.89
N LYS A 14 -3.00 -22.05 -15.67
CA LYS A 14 -2.24 -23.21 -15.16
C LYS A 14 -0.90 -22.80 -14.54
N LEU A 15 -0.19 -21.85 -15.16
CA LEU A 15 1.04 -21.30 -14.62
C LEU A 15 0.79 -20.55 -13.30
N SER A 16 -0.20 -19.67 -13.25
CA SER A 16 -0.55 -18.92 -12.04
C SER A 16 -0.91 -19.85 -10.88
N VAL A 17 -1.70 -20.89 -11.13
CA VAL A 17 -2.03 -21.91 -10.12
C VAL A 17 -0.78 -22.64 -9.61
N ALA A 18 0.19 -22.96 -10.48
CA ALA A 18 1.44 -23.58 -10.06
C ALA A 18 2.28 -22.64 -9.18
N VAL A 19 2.35 -21.35 -9.52
CA VAL A 19 3.04 -20.33 -8.72
C VAL A 19 2.36 -20.17 -7.36
N THR A 20 1.03 -20.08 -7.30
CA THR A 20 0.29 -19.97 -6.04
C THR A 20 0.48 -21.20 -5.16
N LYS A 21 0.53 -22.41 -5.74
CA LYS A 21 0.84 -23.63 -4.99
C LYS A 21 2.26 -23.58 -4.40
N ALA A 22 3.26 -23.15 -5.17
CA ALA A 22 4.63 -23.00 -4.67
C ALA A 22 4.71 -21.94 -3.55
N ALA A 23 4.02 -20.81 -3.70
CA ALA A 23 3.95 -19.77 -2.69
C ALA A 23 3.28 -20.26 -1.39
N ALA A 24 2.22 -21.07 -1.48
CA ALA A 24 1.56 -21.65 -0.31
C ALA A 24 2.49 -22.60 0.47
N VAL A 25 3.28 -23.41 -0.24
CA VAL A 25 4.29 -24.27 0.39
C VAL A 25 5.38 -23.42 1.05
N PHE A 26 5.86 -22.37 0.38
CA PHE A 26 6.83 -21.43 0.95
C PHE A 26 6.34 -20.81 2.27
N THR A 27 5.09 -20.35 2.33
CA THR A 27 4.52 -19.77 3.57
C THR A 27 4.40 -20.79 4.70
N LYS A 28 4.27 -22.09 4.40
CA LYS A 28 4.22 -23.15 5.41
C LYS A 28 5.60 -23.44 6.01
N GLU A 29 6.66 -23.31 5.21
CA GLU A 29 8.01 -23.72 5.61
C GLU A 29 8.86 -22.56 6.13
N VAL A 30 8.58 -21.33 5.72
CA VAL A 30 9.31 -20.13 6.16
C VAL A 30 8.39 -19.25 7.01
N TYR A 31 8.33 -19.56 8.31
CA TYR A 31 7.53 -18.80 9.27
C TYR A 31 7.96 -17.34 9.42
N SER A 32 9.23 -17.02 9.11
CA SER A 32 9.74 -15.64 9.14
C SER A 32 8.97 -14.69 8.21
N THR A 33 8.40 -15.22 7.11
CA THR A 33 7.62 -14.43 6.15
C THR A 33 6.34 -13.84 6.77
N PHE A 34 5.79 -14.44 7.84
CA PHE A 34 4.63 -13.88 8.55
C PHE A 34 4.92 -12.56 9.27
N PHE A 35 6.18 -12.28 9.61
CA PHE A 35 6.53 -11.02 10.26
C PHE A 35 6.58 -9.84 9.28
N VAL A 36 6.78 -10.09 7.98
CA VAL A 36 6.89 -9.02 6.97
C VAL A 36 5.61 -8.17 6.87
N PRO A 37 4.40 -8.76 6.79
CA PRO A 37 3.15 -7.99 6.86
C PRO A 37 2.96 -7.27 8.18
N ILE A 38 3.41 -7.83 9.30
CA ILE A 38 3.27 -7.23 10.64
C ILE A 38 4.13 -5.96 10.74
N PHE A 39 5.40 -6.03 10.31
CA PHE A 39 6.26 -4.84 10.26
C PHE A 39 5.72 -3.78 9.30
N THR A 40 5.17 -4.21 8.17
CA THR A 40 4.53 -3.30 7.20
C THR A 40 3.31 -2.61 7.82
N LEU A 41 2.49 -3.35 8.57
CA LEU A 41 1.32 -2.79 9.27
C LEU A 41 1.75 -1.74 10.30
N ILE A 42 2.80 -2.01 11.07
CA ILE A 42 3.36 -1.05 12.02
C ILE A 42 3.85 0.20 11.29
N ALA A 43 4.61 0.03 10.20
CA ALA A 43 5.12 1.16 9.41
C ALA A 43 3.98 2.01 8.82
N VAL A 44 2.96 1.38 8.23
CA VAL A 44 1.78 2.06 7.69
C VAL A 44 1.01 2.79 8.79
N SER A 45 0.84 2.17 9.97
CA SER A 45 0.18 2.82 11.10
C SER A 45 0.93 4.06 11.57
N ALA A 46 2.26 4.02 11.61
CA ALA A 46 3.09 5.17 11.97
C ALA A 46 2.96 6.30 10.93
N ILE A 47 2.97 5.98 9.64
CA ILE A 47 2.76 6.94 8.55
C ILE A 47 1.39 7.62 8.71
N LEU A 48 0.32 6.85 8.92
CA LEU A 48 -1.03 7.39 9.12
C LEU A 48 -1.11 8.32 10.34
N LEU A 49 -0.44 7.96 11.44
CA LEU A 49 -0.41 8.80 12.65
C LEU A 49 0.35 10.12 12.42
N VAL A 50 1.49 10.08 11.74
CA VAL A 50 2.29 11.28 11.45
C VAL A 50 1.55 12.22 10.51
N PHE A 51 1.09 11.71 9.37
CA PHE A 51 0.34 12.51 8.39
C PHE A 51 -1.02 12.97 8.94
N GLY A 52 -1.68 12.15 9.77
CA GLY A 52 -2.90 12.52 10.48
C GLY A 52 -2.69 13.70 11.43
N LYS A 53 -1.60 13.69 12.22
CA LYS A 53 -1.25 14.82 13.10
C LYS A 53 -0.94 16.08 12.31
N ILE A 54 -0.17 15.98 11.22
CA ILE A 54 0.17 17.11 10.36
C ILE A 54 -1.10 17.69 9.70
N GLY A 55 -2.00 16.83 9.23
CA GLY A 55 -3.29 17.22 8.66
C GLY A 55 -4.18 17.94 9.68
N LEU A 56 -4.31 17.40 10.89
CA LEU A 56 -5.06 18.03 11.98
C LEU A 56 -4.47 19.39 12.36
N TYR A 57 -3.15 19.50 12.46
CA TYR A 57 -2.48 20.77 12.72
C TYR A 57 -2.77 21.80 11.62
N THR A 58 -2.67 21.40 10.36
CA THR A 58 -2.94 22.26 9.20
C THR A 58 -4.40 22.74 9.18
N LEU A 59 -5.36 21.88 9.53
CA LEU A 59 -6.76 22.26 9.66
C LEU A 59 -7.02 23.20 10.83
N SER A 60 -6.30 23.03 11.94
CA SER A 60 -6.42 23.90 13.13
C SER A 60 -5.87 25.30 12.91
N SER A 61 -4.93 25.48 11.98
CA SER A 61 -4.34 26.78 11.65
C SER A 61 -5.20 27.64 10.72
N ILE A 62 -6.36 27.15 10.26
CA ILE A 62 -7.22 27.89 9.34
C ILE A 62 -8.02 28.94 10.11
N GLU A 63 -7.85 30.21 9.74
CA GLU A 63 -8.61 31.30 10.35
C GLU A 63 -10.09 31.25 9.95
N MET A 64 -10.99 31.25 10.93
CA MET A 64 -12.42 31.39 10.70
C MET A 64 -12.75 32.87 10.54
N ARG A 65 -13.18 33.29 9.35
CA ARG A 65 -13.71 34.64 9.17
C ARG A 65 -15.19 34.66 9.54
N HIS A 66 -15.53 35.55 10.48
CA HIS A 66 -16.92 35.79 10.82
C HIS A 66 -17.61 36.50 9.64
N ASN A 67 -18.69 35.90 9.14
CA ASN A 67 -19.49 36.50 8.08
C ASN A 67 -20.78 37.05 8.72
N PRO A 68 -21.02 38.36 8.71
CA PRO A 68 -22.23 38.94 9.31
C PRO A 68 -23.53 38.51 8.60
N ALA A 69 -23.46 37.94 7.39
CA ALA A 69 -24.62 37.48 6.62
C ALA A 69 -24.98 36.00 6.85
N SER A 70 -24.18 35.23 7.61
CA SER A 70 -24.45 33.81 7.88
C SER A 70 -24.01 33.42 9.29
N PRO A 71 -24.81 32.67 10.06
CA PRO A 71 -24.41 32.18 11.38
C PRO A 71 -23.27 31.16 11.31
N PHE A 72 -22.93 30.67 10.11
CA PHE A 72 -21.79 29.79 9.88
C PHE A 72 -20.55 30.62 9.50
N GLY A 73 -19.47 30.46 10.27
CA GLY A 73 -18.17 31.05 9.96
C GLY A 73 -17.72 30.62 8.56
N THR A 74 -17.27 31.58 7.75
CA THR A 74 -16.77 31.28 6.40
C THR A 74 -15.29 30.96 6.51
N ILE A 75 -14.90 29.75 6.07
CA ILE A 75 -13.50 29.32 6.07
C ILE A 75 -12.78 30.09 4.96
N ALA A 76 -11.82 30.94 5.33
CA ALA A 76 -10.96 31.60 4.36
C ALA A 76 -9.89 30.60 3.91
N TRP A 77 -10.15 29.92 2.80
CA TRP A 77 -9.16 29.05 2.18
C TRP A 77 -8.08 29.90 1.53
N ASP A 78 -6.96 30.04 2.23
CA ASP A 78 -5.76 30.62 1.64
C ASP A 78 -5.12 29.66 0.63
N ALA A 79 -4.52 30.21 -0.43
CA ALA A 79 -3.89 29.43 -1.49
C ALA A 79 -2.76 28.55 -0.94
N GLU A 80 -2.00 29.07 0.03
CA GLU A 80 -0.93 28.34 0.70
C GLU A 80 -1.47 27.11 1.48
N THR A 81 -2.60 27.26 2.17
CA THR A 81 -3.26 26.17 2.90
C THR A 81 -3.74 25.07 1.96
N ARG A 82 -4.26 25.44 0.78
CA ARG A 82 -4.71 24.47 -0.23
C ARG A 82 -3.55 23.65 -0.77
N ASP A 83 -2.42 24.29 -1.07
CA ASP A 83 -1.23 23.60 -1.59
C ASP A 83 -0.60 22.68 -0.54
N LYS A 84 -0.54 23.12 0.73
CA LYS A 84 -0.12 22.27 1.85
C LYS A 84 -0.99 21.03 2.00
N LEU A 85 -2.31 21.17 1.90
CA LEU A 85 -3.25 20.04 1.98
C LEU A 85 -3.06 19.04 0.83
N LEU A 86 -2.88 19.53 -0.40
CA LEU A 86 -2.59 18.68 -1.55
C LEU A 86 -1.26 17.94 -1.39
N PHE A 87 -0.23 18.61 -0.88
CA PHE A 87 1.06 17.99 -0.61
C PHE A 87 0.97 16.91 0.48
N ILE A 88 0.23 17.16 1.56
CA ILE A 88 -0.01 16.19 2.64
C ILE A 88 -0.77 14.97 2.11
N LEU A 89 -1.82 15.17 1.30
CA LEU A 89 -2.60 14.08 0.71
C LEU A 89 -1.77 13.25 -0.27
N PHE A 90 -1.03 13.91 -1.15
CA PHE A 90 -0.14 13.23 -2.09
C PHE A 90 0.96 12.45 -1.34
N GLY A 91 1.59 13.08 -0.35
CA GLY A 91 2.61 12.44 0.48
C GLY A 91 2.07 11.22 1.22
N LEU A 92 0.84 11.27 1.73
CA LEU A 92 0.20 10.14 2.38
C LEU A 92 0.00 8.96 1.41
N ILE A 93 -0.63 9.22 0.26
CA ILE A 93 -0.90 8.18 -0.76
C ILE A 93 0.42 7.58 -1.25
N TRP A 94 1.40 8.43 -1.54
CA TRP A 94 2.70 8.02 -2.05
C TRP A 94 3.44 7.10 -1.07
N ASN A 95 3.54 7.49 0.21
CA ASN A 95 4.22 6.67 1.22
C ASN A 95 3.47 5.37 1.52
N TYR A 96 2.13 5.38 1.47
CA TYR A 96 1.31 4.19 1.64
C TYR A 96 1.55 3.15 0.54
N GLU A 97 1.49 3.58 -0.73
CA GLU A 97 1.72 2.71 -1.89
C GLU A 97 3.16 2.16 -1.92
N ILE A 98 4.14 2.97 -1.54
CA ILE A 98 5.53 2.51 -1.40
C ILE A 98 5.66 1.41 -0.35
N ALA A 99 5.07 1.59 0.84
CA ALA A 99 5.15 0.60 1.91
C ALA A 99 4.51 -0.74 1.49
N MET A 100 3.36 -0.68 0.81
CA MET A 100 2.67 -1.86 0.27
C MET A 100 3.49 -2.55 -0.82
N THR A 101 4.07 -1.77 -1.74
CA THR A 101 4.92 -2.29 -2.82
C THR A 101 6.17 -2.98 -2.28
N ILE A 102 6.83 -2.39 -1.29
CA ILE A 102 8.01 -2.99 -0.63
C ILE A 102 7.65 -4.32 0.02
N CYS A 103 6.52 -4.40 0.72
CA CYS A 103 6.05 -5.65 1.34
C CYS A 103 5.84 -6.75 0.29
N ALA A 104 5.11 -6.44 -0.79
CA ALA A 104 4.89 -7.38 -1.89
C ALA A 104 6.20 -7.81 -2.57
N PHE A 105 7.13 -6.87 -2.75
CA PHE A 105 8.45 -7.13 -3.33
C PHE A 105 9.32 -8.05 -2.46
N ILE A 106 9.33 -7.86 -1.14
CA ILE A 106 10.08 -8.72 -0.21
C ILE A 106 9.53 -10.15 -0.25
N ILE A 107 8.21 -10.32 -0.24
CA ILE A 107 7.58 -11.65 -0.28
C ILE A 107 7.81 -12.33 -1.65
N ALA A 108 7.72 -11.59 -2.75
CA ALA A 108 7.97 -12.12 -4.09
C ALA A 108 9.44 -12.51 -4.31
N SER A 109 10.39 -11.68 -3.85
CA SER A 109 11.82 -11.98 -3.96
C SER A 109 12.23 -13.15 -3.06
N SER A 110 11.78 -13.19 -1.82
CA SER A 110 12.08 -14.31 -0.91
C SER A 110 11.50 -15.64 -1.39
N SER A 111 10.25 -15.66 -1.88
CA SER A 111 9.62 -16.88 -2.41
C SER A 111 10.32 -17.40 -3.67
N SER A 112 10.75 -16.52 -4.57
CA SER A 112 11.51 -16.91 -5.77
C SER A 112 12.91 -17.42 -5.44
N MET A 113 13.63 -16.76 -4.53
CA MET A 113 14.95 -17.24 -4.06
C MET A 113 14.85 -18.63 -3.43
N TRP A 114 13.84 -18.85 -2.60
CA TRP A 114 13.58 -20.14 -1.96
C TRP A 114 13.22 -21.25 -2.95
N TYR A 115 12.43 -20.91 -3.98
CA TYR A 115 12.07 -21.88 -5.03
C TYR A 115 13.31 -22.36 -5.80
N PHE A 116 14.19 -21.43 -6.18
CA PHE A 116 15.42 -21.78 -6.92
C PHE A 116 16.50 -22.42 -6.04
N SER A 117 16.57 -22.10 -4.74
CA SER A 117 17.54 -22.75 -3.84
C SER A 117 17.28 -24.24 -3.68
N ARG A 118 16.01 -24.67 -3.76
CA ARG A 118 15.65 -26.10 -3.73
C ARG A 118 15.88 -26.82 -5.05
N SER A 119 15.75 -26.12 -6.18
CA SER A 119 16.03 -26.70 -7.50
C SER A 119 17.48 -27.16 -7.67
N LYS A 120 18.43 -26.49 -6.98
CA LYS A 120 19.85 -26.84 -7.02
C LYS A 120 20.22 -28.10 -6.22
N VAL A 121 19.33 -28.62 -5.37
CA VAL A 121 19.59 -29.78 -4.50
C VAL A 121 19.09 -31.10 -5.13
N GLN A 122 18.33 -31.04 -6.24
CA GLN A 122 17.79 -32.22 -6.94
C GLN A 122 18.52 -32.55 -8.27
N GLN A 123 19.68 -31.97 -8.52
CA GLN A 123 20.64 -32.42 -9.55
C GLN A 123 21.78 -33.16 -8.87
#